data_AF-A0A7C5SVK6-F1
#
_entry.id   AF-A0A7C5SVK6-F1
#
_cell.length_a   1.000
_cell.length_b   1.000
_cell.length_c   1.000
_cell.angle_alpha   90.00
_cell.angle_beta   90.00
_cell.angle_gamma   90.00
#
_symmetry.space_group_name_H-M   'P 1'
#
loop_
_entity.id
_entity.type
_entity.pdbx_description
1 polymer ?
#
loop_
_entity_poly.entity_id
_entity_poly.type
_entity_poly.pdbx_seq_one_letter_code
_entity_poly.pdbx_strand_id
1 'polypeptide(L)'
;EEQLEFPVLYAAARDGYAKWEMEDENKDMTPLFEAILEKVPYPKGSPEADTQAQVFTLDSDNFVGRIGITRIFNGKVKKGDEYLLVKADGSKSKSRVSKLIGFKGLERIEIDEAEAGDIVAIAGFNDIDVGDSVCDAQNPVPLDPMHVEEPTLSVIMSVNNGPLAGQEGKHVTSNKIKERLEKEMETNIAMRMEPMGDASFKVSGRGELQIGILAENMRREGFEFMLARPEVVTKEENGVKMEPFEHLVVDVPEEFQGVAIEKLGKRKANMTSLTPMPDGTVRLEFEIPARGLIGFRSEFLTDTKGEGIMNHSYLEYRPYSGTVESRTPGALVSMDDGEAVAFSIFNLQARGVMFIKPQDKVYSGMVIGESARPGDLDVNPLKGKQLTNMRTSGADDAIKLVTPRAITLESAMEWIEDDELVEITPESIRIRKKSLDPVVRKRLARDKKNSK
;
A
#
# COMPACT_ATOMS: atom_id res chain seq x y z
N GLU A 1 21.24 -17.35 -20.41
CA GLU A 1 22.21 -16.63 -21.26
C GLU A 1 21.72 -15.24 -21.67
N GLU A 2 20.51 -15.07 -22.25
CA GLU A 2 19.99 -13.75 -22.65
C GLU A 2 19.87 -12.70 -21.52
N GLN A 3 19.73 -13.11 -20.25
CA GLN A 3 19.69 -12.17 -19.10
C GLN A 3 21.07 -11.65 -18.65
N LEU A 4 22.17 -12.23 -19.14
CA LEU A 4 23.54 -11.82 -18.77
C LEU A 4 24.14 -10.80 -19.75
N GLU A 5 23.62 -10.71 -20.97
CA GLU A 5 24.08 -9.78 -22.00
C GLU A 5 23.05 -8.65 -22.21
N PHE A 6 23.08 -7.66 -21.33
CA PHE A 6 22.33 -6.42 -21.52
C PHE A 6 23.28 -5.23 -21.73
N PRO A 7 22.93 -4.29 -22.62
CA PRO A 7 23.70 -3.05 -22.75
C PRO A 7 23.63 -2.27 -21.43
N VAL A 8 24.77 -1.81 -20.95
CA VAL A 8 24.86 -0.90 -19.80
C VAL A 8 25.18 0.49 -20.34
N LEU A 9 24.39 1.47 -19.94
CA LEU A 9 24.62 2.88 -20.26
C LEU A 9 24.76 3.67 -18.96
N TYR A 10 25.73 4.57 -18.93
CA TYR A 10 25.90 5.53 -17.84
C TYR A 10 25.16 6.82 -18.21
N ALA A 11 24.34 7.37 -17.32
CA ALA A 11 23.58 8.57 -17.63
C ALA A 11 23.50 9.53 -16.44
N ALA A 12 23.45 10.83 -16.75
CA ALA A 12 23.21 11.90 -15.79
C ALA A 12 22.03 12.75 -16.27
N ALA A 13 20.82 12.44 -15.77
CA ALA A 13 19.60 13.10 -16.21
C ALA A 13 19.60 14.62 -15.96
N ARG A 14 20.19 15.08 -14.85
CA ARG A 14 20.32 16.52 -14.54
C ARG A 14 21.14 17.27 -15.59
N ASP A 15 22.21 16.64 -16.06
CA ASP A 15 23.18 17.26 -16.96
C ASP A 15 22.89 16.92 -18.43
N GLY A 16 21.95 16.00 -18.70
CA GLY A 16 21.38 15.75 -20.02
C GLY A 16 22.19 14.86 -20.94
N TYR A 17 23.03 13.95 -20.41
CA TYR A 17 23.85 13.05 -21.23
C TYR A 17 23.74 11.56 -20.83
N ALA A 18 24.02 10.69 -21.80
CA ALA A 18 24.25 9.26 -21.65
C ALA A 18 25.57 8.85 -22.33
N LYS A 19 26.15 7.72 -21.93
CA LYS A 19 27.42 7.18 -22.45
C LYS A 19 27.43 5.66 -22.46
N TRP A 20 28.22 5.10 -23.38
CA TRP A 20 28.51 3.67 -23.42
C TRP A 20 29.55 3.29 -22.37
N GLU A 21 30.63 4.07 -22.27
CA GLU A 21 31.69 3.90 -21.27
C GLU A 21 31.81 5.14 -20.37
N MET A 22 32.26 4.96 -19.13
CA MET A 22 32.39 6.07 -18.16
C MET A 22 33.34 7.16 -18.67
N GLU A 23 34.36 6.76 -19.43
CA GLU A 23 35.42 7.59 -20.00
C GLU A 23 34.98 8.41 -21.22
N ASP A 24 33.82 8.11 -21.84
CA ASP A 24 33.34 8.82 -23.02
C ASP A 24 33.06 10.31 -22.72
N GLU A 25 32.93 11.13 -23.74
CA GLU A 25 32.67 12.57 -23.57
C GLU A 25 31.22 12.84 -23.15
N ASN A 26 31.00 13.79 -22.22
CA ASN A 26 29.65 14.23 -21.82
C ASN A 26 29.04 15.09 -22.95
N LYS A 27 28.19 14.51 -23.80
CA LYS A 27 27.52 15.26 -24.89
C LYS A 27 26.02 15.38 -24.68
N ASP A 28 25.29 14.33 -25.03
CA ASP A 28 23.83 14.32 -25.04
C ASP A 28 23.30 12.88 -24.81
N MET A 29 22.00 12.70 -24.98
CA MET A 29 21.32 11.41 -24.80
C MET A 29 21.35 10.52 -26.05
N THR A 30 22.09 10.88 -27.11
CA THR A 30 22.15 10.08 -28.35
C THR A 30 22.51 8.61 -28.09
N PRO A 31 23.49 8.27 -27.22
CA PRO A 31 23.80 6.88 -26.91
C PRO A 31 22.61 6.07 -26.40
N LEU A 32 21.71 6.71 -25.64
CA LEU A 32 20.49 6.06 -25.15
C LEU A 32 19.53 5.74 -26.30
N PHE A 33 19.31 6.68 -27.21
CA PHE A 33 18.44 6.46 -28.36
C PHE A 33 19.01 5.42 -29.33
N GLU A 34 20.32 5.44 -29.56
CA GLU A 34 21.01 4.43 -30.37
C GLU A 34 20.89 3.04 -29.76
N ALA A 35 21.11 2.90 -28.46
CA ALA A 35 20.94 1.62 -27.77
C ALA A 35 19.51 1.07 -27.89
N ILE A 36 18.50 1.95 -27.75
CA ILE A 36 17.10 1.56 -27.92
C ILE A 36 16.86 1.07 -29.36
N LEU A 37 17.30 1.83 -30.37
CA LEU A 37 17.11 1.48 -31.78
C LEU A 37 17.85 0.19 -32.19
N GLU A 38 19.02 -0.06 -31.62
CA GLU A 38 19.83 -1.24 -31.95
C GLU A 38 19.37 -2.50 -31.21
N LYS A 39 19.00 -2.38 -29.93
CA LYS A 39 18.78 -3.53 -29.05
C LYS A 39 17.31 -3.86 -28.81
N VAL A 40 16.39 -2.89 -28.92
CA VAL A 40 14.96 -3.18 -28.75
C VAL A 40 14.41 -3.72 -30.07
N PRO A 41 13.92 -4.97 -30.10
CA PRO A 41 13.42 -5.56 -31.33
C PRO A 41 12.16 -4.83 -31.81
N TYR A 42 12.04 -4.72 -33.14
CA TYR A 42 10.82 -4.20 -33.74
C TYR A 42 9.60 -5.05 -33.31
N PRO A 43 8.44 -4.43 -33.00
CA PRO A 43 7.22 -5.16 -32.67
C PRO A 43 6.88 -6.19 -33.75
N LYS A 44 6.73 -7.46 -33.35
CA LYS A 44 6.27 -8.53 -34.24
C LYS A 44 4.76 -8.36 -34.48
N GLY A 45 4.31 -8.53 -35.71
CA GLY A 45 2.90 -8.39 -36.09
C GLY A 45 2.71 -8.05 -37.56
N SER A 46 1.51 -8.27 -38.09
CA SER A 46 1.13 -7.82 -39.44
C SER A 46 -0.11 -6.93 -39.38
N PRO A 47 -0.07 -5.71 -39.95
CA PRO A 47 -1.26 -4.86 -40.10
C PRO A 47 -2.36 -5.45 -40.99
N GLU A 48 -2.02 -6.43 -41.83
CA GLU A 48 -2.94 -7.09 -42.77
C GLU A 48 -3.61 -8.35 -42.19
N ALA A 49 -3.19 -8.79 -41.01
CA ALA A 49 -3.80 -9.92 -40.32
C ALA A 49 -5.08 -9.51 -39.56
N ASP A 50 -5.82 -10.50 -39.06
CA ASP A 50 -6.99 -10.23 -38.23
C ASP A 50 -6.59 -9.49 -36.95
N THR A 51 -7.48 -8.60 -36.49
CA THR A 51 -7.19 -7.74 -35.35
C THR A 51 -6.98 -8.57 -34.09
N GLN A 52 -5.87 -8.30 -33.42
CA GLN A 52 -5.51 -8.89 -32.15
C GLN A 52 -4.80 -7.82 -31.32
N ALA A 53 -5.47 -7.33 -30.28
CA ALA A 53 -4.91 -6.38 -29.33
C ALA A 53 -5.19 -6.85 -27.91
N GLN A 54 -4.28 -6.59 -26.97
CA GLN A 54 -4.45 -6.93 -25.57
C GLN A 54 -4.41 -5.69 -24.68
N VAL A 55 -5.28 -5.68 -23.68
CA VAL A 55 -5.37 -4.60 -22.68
C VAL A 55 -4.33 -4.82 -21.60
N PHE A 56 -3.44 -3.85 -21.40
CA PHE A 56 -2.37 -3.91 -20.42
C PHE A 56 -2.63 -3.05 -19.19
N THR A 57 -3.29 -1.91 -19.37
CA THR A 57 -3.69 -1.02 -18.27
C THR A 57 -5.06 -0.42 -18.54
N LEU A 58 -5.75 -0.03 -17.48
CA LEU A 58 -7.03 0.67 -17.56
C LEU A 58 -6.87 2.14 -17.21
N ASP A 59 -7.72 2.94 -17.82
CA ASP A 59 -7.98 4.32 -17.45
C ASP A 59 -9.51 4.53 -17.44
N SER A 60 -9.98 5.65 -16.88
CA SER A 60 -11.40 5.98 -16.89
C SER A 60 -11.67 7.44 -17.23
N ASP A 61 -12.77 7.68 -17.95
CA ASP A 61 -13.28 9.00 -18.27
C ASP A 61 -14.79 9.08 -17.98
N ASN A 62 -15.23 10.21 -17.43
CA ASN A 62 -16.62 10.39 -16.99
C ASN A 62 -17.65 10.30 -18.13
N PHE A 63 -17.25 10.53 -19.38
CA PHE A 63 -18.16 10.53 -20.53
C PHE A 63 -18.15 9.22 -21.31
N VAL A 64 -17.00 8.55 -21.35
CA VAL A 64 -16.79 7.36 -22.20
C VAL A 64 -16.69 6.07 -21.37
N GLY A 65 -16.59 6.17 -20.05
CA GLY A 65 -16.46 5.03 -19.15
C GLY A 65 -15.03 4.52 -19.09
N ARG A 66 -14.87 3.19 -19.00
CA ARG A 66 -13.57 2.53 -18.97
C ARG A 66 -12.86 2.63 -20.32
N ILE A 67 -11.56 2.86 -20.26
CA ILE A 67 -10.67 2.95 -21.40
C ILE A 67 -9.57 1.91 -21.21
N GLY A 68 -9.45 0.97 -22.14
CA GLY A 68 -8.36 0.02 -22.16
C GLY A 68 -7.16 0.59 -22.90
N ILE A 69 -6.01 0.72 -22.25
CA ILE A 69 -4.74 0.99 -22.94
C ILE A 69 -4.21 -0.35 -23.44
N THR A 70 -4.15 -0.45 -24.75
CA THR A 70 -3.90 -1.68 -25.48
C THR A 70 -2.65 -1.55 -26.31
N ARG A 71 -1.97 -2.69 -26.50
CA ARG A 71 -1.02 -2.85 -27.59
C ARG A 71 -1.66 -3.71 -28.66
N ILE A 72 -1.59 -3.26 -29.91
CA ILE A 72 -2.04 -4.03 -31.06
C ILE A 72 -0.91 -4.96 -31.49
N PHE A 73 -1.17 -6.27 -31.51
CA PHE A 73 -0.21 -7.28 -31.95
C PHE A 73 -0.40 -7.63 -33.42
N ASN A 74 -1.65 -7.67 -33.91
CA ASN A 74 -1.96 -7.91 -35.32
C ASN A 74 -3.17 -7.08 -35.76
N GLY A 75 -3.25 -6.81 -37.06
CA GLY A 75 -4.35 -6.09 -37.69
C GLY A 75 -4.38 -4.60 -37.37
N LYS A 76 -5.58 -4.03 -37.47
CA LYS A 76 -5.85 -2.59 -37.31
C LYS A 76 -7.10 -2.36 -36.49
N VAL A 77 -7.01 -1.39 -35.58
CA VAL A 77 -8.17 -0.91 -34.82
C VAL A 77 -8.65 0.40 -35.42
N LYS A 78 -9.93 0.47 -35.75
CA LYS A 78 -10.57 1.67 -36.31
C LYS A 78 -11.70 2.15 -35.43
N LYS A 79 -11.78 3.47 -35.29
CA LYS A 79 -12.89 4.11 -34.60
C LYS A 79 -14.19 3.87 -35.37
N GLY A 80 -15.23 3.43 -34.65
CA GLY A 80 -16.53 3.14 -35.22
C GLY A 80 -16.69 1.73 -35.80
N ASP A 81 -15.68 0.88 -35.73
CA ASP A 81 -15.82 -0.54 -36.12
C ASP A 81 -16.21 -1.41 -34.93
N GLU A 82 -16.83 -2.56 -35.23
CA GLU A 82 -17.24 -3.57 -34.24
C GLU A 82 -16.12 -4.59 -34.06
N TYR A 83 -15.79 -4.88 -32.81
CA TYR A 83 -14.78 -5.87 -32.43
C TYR A 83 -15.35 -6.81 -31.35
N LEU A 84 -14.70 -7.96 -31.21
CA LEU A 84 -15.02 -8.93 -30.17
C LEU A 84 -14.05 -8.80 -29.00
N LEU A 85 -14.55 -8.42 -27.84
CA LEU A 85 -13.80 -8.53 -26.58
C LEU A 85 -13.88 -9.97 -26.10
N VAL A 86 -12.73 -10.61 -25.94
CA VAL A 86 -12.59 -11.94 -25.36
C VAL A 86 -11.92 -11.80 -24.01
N LYS A 87 -12.61 -12.23 -22.96
CA LYS A 87 -12.13 -12.14 -21.58
C LYS A 87 -11.28 -13.34 -21.18
N ALA A 88 -10.57 -13.19 -20.06
CA ALA A 88 -9.79 -14.26 -19.45
C ALA A 88 -10.62 -15.51 -19.09
N ASP A 89 -11.90 -15.35 -18.74
CA ASP A 89 -12.82 -16.46 -18.44
C ASP A 89 -13.42 -17.11 -19.70
N GLY A 90 -13.04 -16.65 -20.89
CA GLY A 90 -13.56 -17.10 -22.18
C GLY A 90 -14.89 -16.48 -22.59
N SER A 91 -15.48 -15.60 -21.76
CA SER A 91 -16.67 -14.84 -22.14
C SER A 91 -16.35 -13.87 -23.28
N LYS A 92 -17.35 -13.65 -24.14
CA LYS A 92 -17.20 -12.89 -25.38
C LYS A 92 -18.29 -11.84 -25.45
N SER A 93 -17.91 -10.60 -25.72
CA SER A 93 -18.86 -9.51 -25.94
C SER A 93 -18.47 -8.71 -27.17
N LYS A 94 -19.45 -8.43 -28.03
CA LYS A 94 -19.26 -7.56 -29.18
C LYS A 94 -19.48 -6.12 -28.74
N SER A 95 -18.56 -5.24 -29.11
CA SER A 95 -18.78 -3.81 -28.93
C SER A 95 -18.13 -3.00 -30.03
N ARG A 96 -18.58 -1.75 -30.12
CA ARG A 96 -18.10 -0.78 -31.09
C ARG A 96 -17.08 0.15 -30.43
N VAL A 97 -15.96 0.37 -31.09
CA VAL A 97 -14.96 1.35 -30.62
C VAL A 97 -15.53 2.75 -30.76
N SER A 98 -15.81 3.41 -29.65
CA SER A 98 -16.40 4.75 -29.62
C SER A 98 -15.35 5.85 -29.73
N LYS A 99 -14.19 5.64 -29.12
CA LYS A 99 -13.01 6.50 -29.23
C LYS A 99 -11.75 5.66 -29.31
N LEU A 100 -10.79 6.17 -30.08
CA LEU A 100 -9.45 5.64 -30.21
C LEU A 100 -8.45 6.78 -29.99
N ILE A 101 -7.54 6.59 -29.05
CA ILE A 101 -6.64 7.64 -28.57
C ILE A 101 -5.19 7.16 -28.72
N GLY A 102 -4.39 7.90 -29.49
CA GLY A 102 -2.95 7.73 -29.57
C GLY A 102 -2.20 8.62 -28.58
N PHE A 103 -0.93 8.28 -28.34
CA PHE A 103 -0.05 9.03 -27.44
C PHE A 103 1.05 9.73 -28.25
N LYS A 104 1.22 11.04 -28.05
CA LYS A 104 2.29 11.83 -28.65
C LYS A 104 3.03 12.60 -27.56
N GLY A 105 4.19 12.06 -27.15
CA GLY A 105 4.88 12.57 -25.97
C GLY A 105 4.00 12.37 -24.73
N LEU A 106 3.61 13.46 -24.07
CA LEU A 106 2.69 13.44 -22.93
C LEU A 106 1.24 13.73 -23.32
N GLU A 107 0.98 14.09 -24.58
CA GLU A 107 -0.35 14.45 -25.06
C GLU A 107 -1.12 13.22 -25.54
N ARG A 108 -2.43 13.26 -25.33
CA ARG A 108 -3.38 12.29 -25.86
C ARG A 108 -4.09 12.89 -27.06
N ILE A 109 -4.03 12.21 -28.19
CA ILE A 109 -4.64 12.67 -29.45
C ILE A 109 -5.68 11.65 -29.91
N GLU A 110 -6.85 12.13 -30.31
CA GLU A 110 -7.85 11.25 -30.92
C GLU A 110 -7.42 10.90 -32.35
N ILE A 111 -7.47 9.61 -32.69
CA ILE A 111 -7.05 9.07 -33.99
C ILE A 111 -8.18 8.21 -34.57
N ASP A 112 -8.22 8.07 -35.89
CA ASP A 112 -9.25 7.29 -36.58
C ASP A 112 -8.86 5.81 -36.77
N GLU A 113 -7.56 5.54 -36.90
CA GLU A 113 -7.00 4.19 -37.06
C GLU A 113 -5.65 4.03 -36.36
N ALA A 114 -5.35 2.80 -35.95
CA ALA A 114 -4.07 2.36 -35.39
C ALA A 114 -3.75 0.93 -35.86
N GLU A 115 -2.48 0.56 -35.90
CA GLU A 115 -2.02 -0.70 -36.48
C GLU A 115 -1.10 -1.51 -35.55
N ALA A 116 -0.75 -2.73 -36.00
CA ALA A 116 0.13 -3.64 -35.28
C ALA A 116 1.45 -2.95 -34.85
N GLY A 117 1.70 -2.94 -33.54
CA GLY A 117 2.83 -2.25 -32.92
C GLY A 117 2.41 -1.03 -32.09
N ASP A 118 1.28 -0.41 -32.42
CA ASP A 118 0.82 0.80 -31.74
C ASP A 118 0.31 0.51 -30.32
N ILE A 119 0.54 1.48 -29.43
CA ILE A 119 -0.05 1.53 -28.09
C ILE A 119 -1.14 2.61 -28.12
N VAL A 120 -2.39 2.21 -27.87
CA VAL A 120 -3.56 3.07 -28.00
C VAL A 120 -4.56 2.85 -26.88
N ALA A 121 -5.25 3.91 -26.49
CA ALA A 121 -6.38 3.85 -25.57
C ALA A 121 -7.67 3.63 -26.36
N ILE A 122 -8.37 2.53 -26.08
CA ILE A 122 -9.61 2.13 -26.74
C ILE A 122 -10.76 2.29 -25.74
N ALA A 123 -11.83 2.97 -26.17
CA ALA A 123 -13.06 3.11 -25.41
C ALA A 123 -14.26 2.57 -26.18
N GLY A 124 -15.34 2.25 -25.47
CA GLY A 124 -16.58 1.72 -26.06
C GLY A 124 -16.94 0.29 -25.62
N PHE A 125 -16.11 -0.33 -24.78
CA PHE A 125 -16.41 -1.61 -24.15
C PHE A 125 -16.80 -1.36 -22.69
N ASN A 126 -18.00 -1.79 -22.29
CA ASN A 126 -18.48 -1.54 -20.92
C ASN A 126 -17.67 -2.31 -19.87
N ASP A 127 -17.30 -3.56 -20.18
CA ASP A 127 -16.67 -4.47 -19.22
C ASP A 127 -15.24 -4.87 -19.61
N ILE A 128 -14.50 -3.96 -20.25
CA ILE A 128 -13.09 -4.16 -20.59
C ILE A 128 -12.23 -4.21 -19.32
N ASP A 129 -11.34 -5.19 -19.26
CA ASP A 129 -10.41 -5.41 -18.14
C ASP A 129 -9.00 -5.75 -18.63
N VAL A 130 -8.00 -5.71 -17.75
CA VAL A 130 -6.62 -6.10 -18.12
C VAL A 130 -6.53 -7.59 -18.40
N GLY A 131 -5.75 -7.91 -19.43
CA GLY A 131 -5.59 -9.25 -19.95
C GLY A 131 -6.63 -9.60 -21.02
N ASP A 132 -7.72 -8.84 -21.13
CA ASP A 132 -8.72 -9.04 -22.19
C ASP A 132 -8.11 -8.80 -23.57
N SER A 133 -8.60 -9.56 -24.55
CA SER A 133 -8.19 -9.45 -25.95
C SER A 133 -9.29 -8.82 -26.79
N VAL A 134 -8.98 -7.71 -27.46
CA VAL A 134 -9.82 -7.10 -28.50
C VAL A 134 -9.46 -7.77 -29.83
N CYS A 135 -10.41 -8.50 -30.38
CA CYS A 135 -10.22 -9.34 -31.56
C CYS A 135 -11.13 -8.92 -32.72
N ASP A 136 -10.80 -9.37 -33.92
CA ASP A 136 -11.71 -9.32 -35.06
C ASP A 136 -13.07 -9.99 -34.74
N ALA A 137 -14.17 -9.36 -35.18
CA ALA A 137 -15.51 -9.82 -34.86
C ALA A 137 -15.96 -11.07 -35.64
N GLN A 138 -15.30 -11.39 -36.77
CA GLN A 138 -15.60 -12.54 -37.62
C GLN A 138 -14.60 -13.68 -37.39
N ASN A 139 -13.31 -13.37 -37.23
CA ASN A 139 -12.26 -14.36 -36.99
C ASN A 139 -11.46 -14.06 -35.70
N PRO A 140 -12.05 -14.29 -34.51
CA PRO A 140 -11.41 -13.93 -33.26
C PRO A 140 -10.29 -14.91 -32.87
N VAL A 141 -9.06 -14.38 -32.78
CA VAL A 141 -7.88 -15.10 -32.27
C VAL A 141 -7.37 -14.39 -31.01
N PRO A 142 -7.90 -14.73 -29.81
CA PRO A 142 -7.50 -14.06 -28.57
C PRO A 142 -6.05 -14.39 -28.21
N LEU A 143 -5.41 -13.46 -27.49
CA LEU A 143 -4.11 -13.69 -26.86
C LEU A 143 -4.28 -14.44 -25.55
N ASP A 144 -3.20 -15.03 -25.07
CA ASP A 144 -3.18 -15.71 -23.77
C ASP A 144 -3.60 -14.71 -22.67
N PRO A 145 -4.61 -15.06 -21.86
CA PRO A 145 -5.05 -14.19 -20.78
C PRO A 145 -3.93 -13.88 -19.80
N MET A 146 -3.86 -12.63 -19.35
CA MET A 146 -2.98 -12.27 -18.24
C MET A 146 -3.64 -12.68 -16.91
N HIS A 147 -2.91 -13.46 -16.11
CA HIS A 147 -3.34 -13.75 -14.74
C HIS A 147 -3.01 -12.56 -13.84
N VAL A 148 -4.04 -11.86 -13.37
CA VAL A 148 -3.89 -10.83 -12.34
C VAL A 148 -3.76 -11.52 -10.99
N GLU A 149 -2.66 -11.29 -10.28
CA GLU A 149 -2.48 -11.81 -8.93
C GLU A 149 -3.57 -11.29 -7.99
N GLU A 150 -4.12 -12.20 -7.19
CA GLU A 150 -5.16 -11.92 -6.21
C GLU A 150 -4.65 -11.09 -5.03
N PRO A 151 -5.53 -10.33 -4.35
CA PRO A 151 -5.14 -9.58 -3.16
C PRO A 151 -4.79 -10.51 -2.00
N THR A 152 -3.66 -10.25 -1.34
CA THR A 152 -3.15 -11.04 -0.21
C THR A 152 -3.47 -10.40 1.14
N LEU A 153 -3.75 -9.09 1.17
CA LEU A 153 -4.06 -8.31 2.37
C LEU A 153 -5.42 -7.62 2.22
N SER A 154 -6.10 -7.46 3.34
CA SER A 154 -7.37 -6.73 3.43
C SER A 154 -7.38 -5.82 4.64
N VAL A 155 -8.08 -4.70 4.51
CA VAL A 155 -8.25 -3.71 5.56
C VAL A 155 -9.69 -3.25 5.60
N ILE A 156 -10.18 -2.87 6.78
CA ILE A 156 -11.49 -2.26 6.92
C ILE A 156 -11.33 -0.75 6.94
N MET A 157 -11.91 -0.06 5.96
CA MET A 157 -12.06 1.39 5.93
C MET A 157 -13.47 1.77 6.38
N SER A 158 -13.62 2.75 7.27
CA SER A 158 -14.94 3.16 7.78
C SER A 158 -15.03 4.67 7.98
N VAL A 159 -16.27 5.16 8.09
CA VAL A 159 -16.52 6.58 8.39
C VAL A 159 -15.94 6.95 9.75
N ASN A 160 -15.26 8.11 9.83
CA ASN A 160 -14.78 8.62 11.11
C ASN A 160 -15.92 8.89 12.09
N ASN A 161 -15.92 8.19 13.21
CA ASN A 161 -16.86 8.38 14.31
C ASN A 161 -16.19 8.94 15.58
N GLY A 162 -14.99 9.51 15.43
CA GLY A 162 -14.26 10.13 16.53
C GLY A 162 -14.85 11.47 16.98
N PRO A 163 -14.53 11.95 18.19
CA PRO A 163 -14.97 13.26 18.69
C PRO A 163 -14.48 14.46 17.86
N LEU A 164 -13.40 14.28 17.10
CA LEU A 164 -12.84 15.29 16.18
C LEU A 164 -13.36 15.14 14.75
N ALA A 165 -14.36 14.29 14.52
CA ALA A 165 -14.84 14.00 13.18
C ALA A 165 -15.40 15.24 12.48
N GLY A 166 -15.02 15.44 11.21
CA GLY A 166 -15.47 16.55 10.36
C GLY A 166 -14.84 17.91 10.68
N GLN A 167 -13.77 17.96 11.48
CA GLN A 167 -13.05 19.21 11.76
C GLN A 167 -12.00 19.55 10.68
N GLU A 168 -11.40 18.54 10.06
CA GLU A 168 -10.26 18.69 9.12
C GLU A 168 -10.66 18.24 7.70
N GLY A 169 -11.52 17.23 7.57
CA GLY A 169 -11.96 16.68 6.28
C GLY A 169 -13.14 17.40 5.62
N LYS A 170 -13.16 17.39 4.28
CA LYS A 170 -14.34 17.80 3.47
C LYS A 170 -15.26 16.63 3.14
N HIS A 171 -14.68 15.43 2.99
CA HIS A 171 -15.41 14.23 2.58
C HIS A 171 -15.42 13.20 3.72
N VAL A 172 -16.48 13.24 4.53
CA VAL A 172 -16.62 12.44 5.76
C VAL A 172 -17.73 11.38 5.69
N THR A 173 -18.58 11.42 4.65
CA THR A 173 -19.76 10.56 4.56
C THR A 173 -19.44 9.21 3.91
N SER A 174 -20.15 8.16 4.33
CA SER A 174 -20.01 6.81 3.78
C SER A 174 -20.17 6.77 2.27
N ASN A 175 -21.12 7.52 1.71
CA ASN A 175 -21.37 7.56 0.27
C ASN A 175 -20.19 8.14 -0.49
N LYS A 176 -19.54 9.20 0.03
CA LYS A 176 -18.38 9.79 -0.62
C LYS A 176 -17.18 8.85 -0.59
N ILE A 177 -16.94 8.19 0.55
CA ILE A 177 -15.89 7.18 0.68
C ILE A 177 -16.15 6.04 -0.32
N LYS A 178 -17.39 5.55 -0.38
CA LYS A 178 -17.80 4.50 -1.32
C LYS A 178 -17.54 4.91 -2.77
N GLU A 179 -18.03 6.07 -3.20
CA GLU A 179 -17.84 6.59 -4.57
C GLU A 179 -16.35 6.65 -4.94
N ARG A 180 -15.49 7.10 -4.02
CA ARG A 180 -14.04 7.18 -4.25
C ARG A 180 -13.36 5.82 -4.34
N LEU A 181 -13.76 4.88 -3.49
CA LEU A 181 -13.26 3.51 -3.52
C LEU A 181 -13.72 2.80 -4.80
N GLU A 182 -14.99 2.92 -5.17
CA GLU A 182 -15.53 2.37 -6.43
C GLU A 182 -14.75 2.88 -7.64
N LYS A 183 -14.45 4.19 -7.68
CA LYS A 183 -13.62 4.78 -8.72
C LYS A 183 -12.20 4.21 -8.75
N GLU A 184 -11.60 3.90 -7.59
CA GLU A 184 -10.29 3.24 -7.55
C GLU A 184 -10.35 1.82 -8.13
N MET A 185 -11.43 1.07 -7.84
CA MET A 185 -11.60 -0.29 -8.34
C MET A 185 -11.80 -0.36 -9.87
N GLU A 186 -12.10 0.76 -10.53
CA GLU A 186 -12.21 0.82 -12.00
C GLU A 186 -10.86 0.76 -12.69
N THR A 187 -9.80 1.26 -12.06
CA THR A 187 -8.45 1.35 -12.65
C THR A 187 -7.46 0.40 -11.98
N ASN A 188 -7.66 0.11 -10.69
CA ASN A 188 -6.76 -0.70 -9.89
C ASN A 188 -7.25 -2.15 -9.75
N ILE A 189 -6.78 -2.99 -10.67
CA ILE A 189 -7.31 -4.34 -10.89
C ILE A 189 -6.82 -5.32 -9.81
N ALA A 190 -5.73 -4.97 -9.15
CA ALA A 190 -5.19 -5.69 -8.01
C ALA A 190 -5.99 -5.43 -6.71
N MET A 191 -6.91 -4.47 -6.71
CA MET A 191 -7.74 -4.15 -5.55
C MET A 191 -9.16 -4.67 -5.69
N ARG A 192 -9.78 -4.98 -4.54
CA ARG A 192 -11.18 -5.36 -4.43
C ARG A 192 -11.81 -4.63 -3.25
N MET A 193 -13.08 -4.24 -3.40
CA MET A 193 -13.86 -3.62 -2.34
C MET A 193 -15.14 -4.43 -2.09
N GLU A 194 -15.42 -4.72 -0.83
CA GLU A 194 -16.66 -5.33 -0.38
C GLU A 194 -17.32 -4.42 0.67
N PRO A 195 -18.56 -3.95 0.45
CA PRO A 195 -19.30 -3.24 1.49
C PRO A 195 -19.55 -4.16 2.69
N MET A 196 -19.12 -3.72 3.86
CA MET A 196 -19.49 -4.32 5.13
C MET A 196 -20.58 -3.42 5.74
N GLY A 197 -21.54 -3.97 6.47
CA GLY A 197 -22.57 -3.14 7.12
C GLY A 197 -21.97 -1.99 7.95
N ASP A 198 -22.79 -1.03 8.38
CA ASP A 198 -22.36 0.07 9.26
C ASP A 198 -21.36 1.06 8.64
N ALA A 199 -21.55 1.42 7.36
CA ALA A 199 -20.72 2.43 6.68
C ALA A 199 -19.22 2.08 6.67
N SER A 200 -18.93 0.78 6.48
CA SER A 200 -17.58 0.25 6.40
C SER A 200 -17.35 -0.53 5.10
N PHE A 201 -16.11 -0.61 4.66
CA PHE A 201 -15.71 -1.19 3.39
C PHE A 201 -14.47 -2.03 3.63
N LYS A 202 -14.54 -3.32 3.32
CA LYS A 202 -13.37 -4.18 3.27
C LYS A 202 -12.67 -3.92 1.94
N VAL A 203 -11.46 -3.38 2.01
CA VAL A 203 -10.61 -3.09 0.86
C VAL A 203 -9.46 -4.08 0.88
N SER A 204 -9.34 -4.88 -0.18
CA SER A 204 -8.29 -5.88 -0.34
C SER A 204 -7.32 -5.45 -1.43
N GLY A 205 -6.02 -5.69 -1.23
CA GLY A 205 -4.95 -5.35 -2.17
C GLY A 205 -3.76 -6.33 -2.05
N ARG A 206 -2.73 -6.14 -2.87
CA ARG A 206 -1.54 -7.00 -2.93
C ARG A 206 -0.53 -6.78 -1.81
N GLY A 207 -0.66 -5.67 -1.08
CA GLY A 207 0.37 -5.23 -0.14
C GLY A 207 -0.11 -4.09 0.74
N GLU A 208 0.53 -3.95 1.89
CA GLU A 208 0.32 -2.83 2.80
C GLU A 208 0.63 -1.49 2.12
N LEU A 209 1.72 -1.43 1.34
CA LEU A 209 2.11 -0.23 0.59
C LEU A 209 1.01 0.22 -0.39
N GLN A 210 0.37 -0.71 -1.09
CA GLN A 210 -0.68 -0.39 -2.05
C GLN A 210 -1.89 0.26 -1.34
N ILE A 211 -2.29 -0.31 -0.19
CA ILE A 211 -3.36 0.23 0.66
C ILE A 211 -2.95 1.59 1.23
N GLY A 212 -1.71 1.74 1.68
CA GLY A 212 -1.15 2.99 2.19
C GLY A 212 -1.18 4.11 1.15
N ILE A 213 -0.82 3.83 -0.11
CA ILE A 213 -0.90 4.79 -1.21
C ILE A 213 -2.34 5.24 -1.46
N LEU A 214 -3.30 4.31 -1.50
CA LEU A 214 -4.71 4.65 -1.65
C LEU A 214 -5.19 5.57 -0.52
N ALA A 215 -4.91 5.19 0.72
CA ALA A 215 -5.30 5.96 1.89
C ALA A 215 -4.63 7.34 1.93
N GLU A 216 -3.36 7.46 1.53
CA GLU A 216 -2.64 8.73 1.43
C GLU A 216 -3.18 9.62 0.31
N ASN A 217 -3.55 9.06 -0.83
CA ASN A 217 -4.20 9.80 -1.91
C ASN A 217 -5.56 10.35 -1.45
N MET A 218 -6.39 9.51 -0.84
CA MET A 218 -7.68 9.94 -0.26
C MET A 218 -7.48 11.04 0.77
N ARG A 219 -6.47 10.92 1.64
CA ARG A 219 -6.09 11.94 2.62
C ARG A 219 -5.80 13.28 1.95
N ARG A 220 -4.97 13.28 0.91
CA ARG A 220 -4.61 14.49 0.12
C ARG A 220 -5.80 15.08 -0.64
N GLU A 221 -6.75 14.25 -1.04
CA GLU A 221 -8.01 14.66 -1.68
C GLU A 221 -9.03 15.28 -0.71
N GLY A 222 -8.75 15.29 0.60
CA GLY A 222 -9.63 15.90 1.59
C GLY A 222 -10.58 14.93 2.30
N PHE A 223 -10.37 13.62 2.18
CA PHE A 223 -11.17 12.60 2.87
C PHE A 223 -10.78 12.45 4.33
N GLU A 224 -11.77 12.07 5.12
CA GLU A 224 -11.60 11.73 6.52
C GLU A 224 -12.30 10.39 6.82
N PHE A 225 -11.52 9.43 7.30
CA PHE A 225 -11.96 8.06 7.49
C PHE A 225 -11.08 7.35 8.53
N MET A 226 -11.51 6.16 8.94
CA MET A 226 -10.74 5.29 9.81
C MET A 226 -10.31 4.04 9.07
N LEU A 227 -9.19 3.48 9.50
CA LEU A 227 -8.59 2.29 8.94
C LEU A 227 -8.26 1.31 10.09
N ALA A 228 -8.72 0.07 9.97
CA ALA A 228 -8.43 -1.01 10.93
C ALA A 228 -7.10 -1.69 10.62
N ARG A 229 -6.65 -2.58 11.51
CA ARG A 229 -5.41 -3.34 11.30
C ARG A 229 -5.52 -4.14 9.99
N PRO A 230 -4.49 -4.14 9.13
CA PRO A 230 -4.44 -5.03 7.97
C PRO A 230 -4.47 -6.51 8.41
N GLU A 231 -5.24 -7.31 7.70
CA GLU A 231 -5.38 -8.76 7.91
C GLU A 231 -5.16 -9.51 6.59
N VAL A 232 -4.53 -10.68 6.66
CA VAL A 232 -4.36 -11.53 5.47
C VAL A 232 -5.68 -12.06 4.95
N VAL A 233 -5.80 -12.14 3.62
CA VAL A 233 -6.95 -12.76 2.96
C VAL A 233 -6.84 -14.28 3.10
N THR A 234 -7.64 -14.86 3.98
CA THR A 234 -7.66 -16.31 4.22
C THR A 234 -8.71 -16.99 3.33
N LYS A 235 -8.38 -18.18 2.83
CA LYS A 235 -9.30 -19.03 2.06
C LYS A 235 -9.65 -20.28 2.84
N GLU A 236 -10.76 -20.92 2.49
CA GLU A 236 -11.10 -22.24 3.03
C GLU A 236 -11.05 -23.25 1.88
N GLU A 237 -10.17 -24.24 2.01
CA GLU A 237 -10.02 -25.33 1.05
C GLU A 237 -10.18 -26.66 1.77
N ASN A 238 -11.14 -27.48 1.34
CA ASN A 238 -11.44 -28.78 1.94
C ASN A 238 -11.69 -28.74 3.47
N GLY A 239 -12.27 -27.65 3.98
CA GLY A 239 -12.52 -27.44 5.42
C GLY A 239 -11.29 -27.00 6.22
N VAL A 240 -10.15 -26.73 5.55
CA VAL A 240 -8.93 -26.22 6.18
C VAL A 240 -8.78 -24.74 5.84
N LYS A 241 -8.52 -23.92 6.87
CA LYS A 241 -8.21 -22.51 6.70
C LYS A 241 -6.80 -22.36 6.14
N MET A 242 -6.69 -21.70 5.01
CA MET A 242 -5.45 -21.42 4.28
C MET A 242 -5.06 -19.95 4.43
N GLU A 243 -3.76 -19.67 4.52
CA GLU A 243 -3.19 -18.32 4.49
C GLU A 243 -2.14 -18.20 3.38
N PRO A 244 -1.94 -16.99 2.81
CA PRO A 244 -0.93 -16.77 1.79
C PRO A 244 0.48 -16.79 2.41
N PHE A 245 1.39 -17.46 1.73
CA PHE A 245 2.83 -17.47 1.98
C PHE A 245 3.56 -16.68 0.92
N GLU A 246 4.66 -16.07 1.33
CA GLU A 246 5.51 -15.24 0.50
C GLU A 246 6.95 -15.71 0.59
N HIS A 247 7.66 -15.56 -0.53
CA HIS A 247 9.11 -15.71 -0.60
C HIS A 247 9.75 -14.37 -0.26
N LEU A 248 10.48 -14.33 0.84
CA LEU A 248 11.13 -13.14 1.39
C LEU A 248 12.64 -13.25 1.17
N VAL A 249 13.22 -12.25 0.52
CA VAL A 249 14.66 -12.10 0.31
C VAL A 249 15.13 -10.88 1.09
N VAL A 250 16.13 -11.09 1.94
CA VAL A 250 16.70 -10.06 2.80
C VAL A 250 18.20 -10.00 2.60
N ASP A 251 18.72 -8.84 2.24
CA ASP A 251 20.16 -8.57 2.19
C ASP A 251 20.52 -7.68 3.37
N VAL A 252 21.42 -8.13 4.24
CA VAL A 252 21.88 -7.37 5.41
C VAL A 252 23.39 -7.48 5.59
N PRO A 253 24.05 -6.45 6.16
CA PRO A 253 25.41 -6.61 6.69
C PRO A 253 25.52 -7.81 7.64
N GLU A 254 26.67 -8.49 7.62
CA GLU A 254 26.91 -9.72 8.39
C GLU A 254 26.65 -9.54 9.90
N GLU A 255 26.86 -8.33 10.44
CA GLU A 255 26.60 -8.00 11.85
C GLU A 255 25.11 -8.03 12.24
N PHE A 256 24.19 -7.81 11.29
CA PHE A 256 22.75 -7.80 11.56
C PHE A 256 22.06 -9.13 11.24
N GLN A 257 22.76 -10.09 10.62
CA GLN A 257 22.15 -11.36 10.20
C GLN A 257 21.45 -12.11 11.35
N GLY A 258 22.05 -12.12 12.54
CA GLY A 258 21.52 -12.85 13.70
C GLY A 258 20.19 -12.25 14.19
N VAL A 259 20.09 -10.92 14.20
CA VAL A 259 18.87 -10.21 14.61
C VAL A 259 17.76 -10.45 13.58
N ALA A 260 18.08 -10.40 12.29
CA ALA A 260 17.12 -10.67 11.21
C ALA A 260 16.55 -12.10 11.31
N ILE A 261 17.41 -13.10 11.47
CA ILE A 261 17.01 -14.52 11.60
C ILE A 261 16.14 -14.73 12.85
N GLU A 262 16.52 -14.18 14.01
CA GLU A 262 15.75 -14.35 15.25
C GLU A 262 14.33 -13.79 15.12
N LYS A 263 14.20 -12.56 14.61
CA LYS A 263 12.91 -11.88 14.50
C LYS A 263 12.00 -12.53 13.45
N LEU A 264 12.56 -12.90 12.30
CA LEU A 264 11.82 -13.63 11.27
C LEU A 264 11.39 -15.02 11.76
N GLY A 265 12.22 -15.71 12.54
CA GLY A 265 11.86 -16.98 13.18
C GLY A 265 10.65 -16.86 14.12
N LYS A 266 10.57 -15.80 14.94
CA LYS A 266 9.39 -15.52 15.79
C LYS A 266 8.12 -15.28 14.97
N ARG A 267 8.27 -14.78 13.74
CA ARG A 267 7.19 -14.52 12.78
C ARG A 267 6.86 -15.73 11.89
N LYS A 268 7.33 -16.93 12.26
CA LYS A 268 7.09 -18.21 11.54
C LYS A 268 7.73 -18.26 10.14
N ALA A 269 8.77 -17.47 9.91
CA ALA A 269 9.56 -17.58 8.69
C ALA A 269 10.45 -18.83 8.74
N ASN A 270 10.48 -19.59 7.65
CA ASN A 270 11.37 -20.73 7.46
C ASN A 270 12.50 -20.31 6.51
N MET A 271 13.74 -20.35 6.98
CA MET A 271 14.90 -20.01 6.14
C MET A 271 15.16 -21.13 5.13
N THR A 272 15.21 -20.77 3.85
CA THR A 272 15.48 -21.71 2.74
C THR A 272 16.92 -21.63 2.26
N SER A 273 17.53 -20.44 2.29
CA SER A 273 18.89 -20.21 1.80
C SER A 273 19.62 -19.14 2.62
N LEU A 274 20.94 -19.29 2.73
CA LEU A 274 21.86 -18.29 3.27
C LEU A 274 23.07 -18.24 2.35
N THR A 275 23.28 -17.09 1.72
CA THR A 275 24.37 -16.88 0.74
C THR A 275 25.16 -15.63 1.10
N PRO A 276 26.43 -15.76 1.52
CA PRO A 276 27.32 -14.61 1.69
C PRO A 276 27.61 -13.96 0.34
N MET A 277 27.53 -12.62 0.29
CA MET A 277 27.78 -11.83 -0.92
C MET A 277 29.18 -11.20 -0.90
N PRO A 278 29.79 -10.94 -2.07
CA PRO A 278 31.15 -10.39 -2.14
C PRO A 278 31.32 -8.98 -1.54
N ASP A 279 30.22 -8.24 -1.38
CA ASP A 279 30.19 -6.88 -0.85
C ASP A 279 30.14 -6.82 0.69
N GLY A 280 30.19 -7.96 1.37
CA GLY A 280 30.12 -8.07 2.84
C GLY A 280 28.70 -8.14 3.40
N THR A 281 27.69 -8.19 2.53
CA THR A 281 26.31 -8.51 2.92
C THR A 281 26.06 -10.01 2.89
N VAL A 282 24.99 -10.46 3.55
CA VAL A 282 24.49 -11.83 3.51
C VAL A 282 23.08 -11.78 2.98
N ARG A 283 22.81 -12.54 1.92
CA ARG A 283 21.47 -12.78 1.39
C ARG A 283 20.84 -13.94 2.15
N LEU A 284 19.69 -13.67 2.76
CA LEU A 284 18.86 -14.62 3.48
C LEU A 284 17.54 -14.77 2.73
N GLU A 285 17.16 -16.00 2.42
CA GLU A 285 15.88 -16.31 1.81
C GLU A 285 14.99 -17.06 2.79
N PHE A 286 13.72 -16.68 2.84
CA PHE A 286 12.73 -17.27 3.72
C PHE A 286 11.42 -17.54 2.98
N GLU A 287 10.69 -18.54 3.44
CA GLU A 287 9.26 -18.68 3.21
C GLU A 287 8.52 -18.24 4.47
N ILE A 288 7.65 -17.25 4.37
CA ILE A 288 6.98 -16.64 5.53
C ILE A 288 5.48 -16.46 5.22
N PRO A 289 4.57 -16.70 6.19
CA PRO A 289 3.18 -16.27 6.02
C PRO A 289 3.12 -14.75 5.84
N ALA A 290 2.32 -14.25 4.90
CA ALA A 290 2.18 -12.80 4.64
C ALA A 290 1.81 -12.02 5.92
N ARG A 291 1.09 -12.66 6.84
CA ARG A 291 0.73 -12.13 8.15
C ARG A 291 1.94 -11.82 9.04
N GLY A 292 3.01 -12.60 8.91
CA GLY A 292 4.28 -12.37 9.59
C GLY A 292 5.02 -11.13 9.08
N LEU A 293 4.79 -10.73 7.82
CA LEU A 293 5.39 -9.54 7.22
C LEU A 293 4.73 -8.23 7.67
N ILE A 294 3.46 -8.27 8.10
CA ILE A 294 2.73 -7.08 8.56
C ILE A 294 3.53 -6.40 9.69
N GLY A 295 3.87 -5.13 9.47
CA GLY A 295 4.65 -4.32 10.41
C GLY A 295 6.11 -4.73 10.61
N PHE A 296 6.64 -5.66 9.82
CA PHE A 296 8.05 -6.07 9.96
C PHE A 296 9.01 -5.09 9.27
N ARG A 297 8.57 -4.38 8.22
CA ARG A 297 9.44 -3.51 7.41
C ARG A 297 10.06 -2.39 8.23
N SER A 298 9.29 -1.63 9.00
CA SER A 298 9.84 -0.55 9.83
C SER A 298 10.75 -1.07 10.95
N GLU A 299 10.39 -2.20 11.55
CA GLU A 299 11.21 -2.86 12.57
C GLU A 299 12.56 -3.28 12.00
N PHE A 300 12.54 -3.94 10.84
CA PHE A 300 13.72 -4.37 10.12
C PHE A 300 14.65 -3.22 9.73
N LEU A 301 14.10 -2.13 9.19
CA LEU A 301 14.88 -0.93 8.86
C LEU A 301 15.50 -0.31 10.10
N THR A 302 14.81 -0.34 11.23
CA THR A 302 15.34 0.18 12.50
C THR A 302 16.49 -0.69 13.02
N ASP A 303 16.33 -2.01 13.02
CA ASP A 303 17.34 -2.95 13.51
C ASP A 303 18.62 -2.93 12.66
N THR A 304 18.46 -2.76 11.36
CA THR A 304 19.56 -2.71 10.38
C THR A 304 20.08 -1.30 10.16
N LYS A 305 19.58 -0.31 10.91
CA LYS A 305 19.93 1.12 10.76
C LYS A 305 19.74 1.66 9.33
N GLY A 306 18.83 1.06 8.57
CA GLY A 306 18.51 1.41 7.19
C GLY A 306 19.42 0.79 6.14
N GLU A 307 20.40 -0.04 6.52
CA GLU A 307 21.31 -0.71 5.58
C GLU A 307 20.71 -2.00 4.99
N GLY A 308 19.68 -2.56 5.62
CA GLY A 308 19.03 -3.77 5.16
C GLY A 308 18.12 -3.53 3.94
N ILE A 309 18.18 -4.44 2.97
CA ILE A 309 17.29 -4.49 1.81
C ILE A 309 16.33 -5.67 2.01
N MET A 310 15.04 -5.43 1.75
CA MET A 310 13.99 -6.43 1.87
C MET A 310 13.13 -6.43 0.64
N ASN A 311 12.95 -7.60 0.04
CA ASN A 311 12.03 -7.84 -1.06
C ASN A 311 11.19 -9.08 -0.75
N HIS A 312 9.94 -9.08 -1.17
CA HIS A 312 9.10 -10.25 -1.03
C HIS A 312 8.18 -10.39 -2.24
N SER A 313 7.78 -11.61 -2.52
CA SER A 313 6.84 -11.95 -3.58
C SER A 313 5.91 -13.07 -3.13
N TYR A 314 4.69 -13.07 -3.64
CA TYR A 314 3.74 -14.15 -3.40
C TYR A 314 4.34 -15.51 -3.83
N LEU A 315 4.10 -16.55 -3.02
CA LEU A 315 4.53 -17.92 -3.29
C LEU A 315 3.30 -18.81 -3.55
N GLU A 316 2.52 -19.09 -2.50
CA GLU A 316 1.35 -19.97 -2.57
C GLU A 316 0.47 -19.85 -1.32
N TYR A 317 -0.71 -20.45 -1.34
CA TYR A 317 -1.53 -20.65 -0.13
C TYR A 317 -1.13 -21.94 0.59
N ARG A 318 -0.99 -21.87 1.92
CA ARG A 318 -0.70 -23.02 2.77
C ARG A 318 -1.64 -23.07 3.98
N PRO A 319 -1.75 -24.23 4.67
CA PRO A 319 -2.53 -24.33 5.91
C PRO A 319 -2.08 -23.30 6.95
N TYR A 320 -3.05 -22.74 7.68
CA TYR A 320 -2.81 -21.71 8.67
C TYR A 320 -1.77 -22.14 9.73
N SER A 321 -0.68 -21.40 9.82
CA SER A 321 0.55 -21.73 10.57
C SER A 321 0.53 -21.31 12.05
N GLY A 322 -0.65 -20.93 12.58
CA GLY A 322 -0.86 -20.51 13.96
C GLY A 322 -0.75 -19.00 14.18
N THR A 323 -0.65 -18.56 15.43
CA THR A 323 -0.62 -17.12 15.79
C THR A 323 0.79 -16.53 15.73
N VAL A 324 0.94 -15.34 15.14
CA VAL A 324 2.14 -14.49 15.26
C VAL A 324 1.99 -13.64 16.53
N GLU A 325 3.10 -13.39 17.23
CA GLU A 325 3.12 -12.60 18.46
C GLU A 325 2.65 -11.16 18.18
N SER A 326 1.84 -10.60 19.09
CA SER A 326 1.43 -9.19 19.04
C SER A 326 2.59 -8.28 19.39
N ARG A 327 2.42 -6.96 19.20
CA ARG A 327 3.41 -6.00 19.68
C ARG A 327 3.65 -6.16 21.18
N THR A 328 4.91 -6.00 21.60
CA THR A 328 5.30 -6.09 23.01
C THR A 328 4.90 -4.84 23.82
N PRO A 329 5.06 -3.60 23.30
CA PRO A 329 4.68 -2.39 24.02
C PRO A 329 3.15 -2.19 24.10
N GLY A 330 2.65 -1.70 25.24
CA GLY A 330 1.26 -1.25 25.36
C GLY A 330 1.01 0.15 24.80
N ALA A 331 -0.26 0.56 24.70
CA ALA A 331 -0.63 1.92 24.34
C ALA A 331 -0.79 2.83 25.58
N LEU A 332 -0.33 4.09 25.49
CA LEU A 332 -0.76 5.15 26.40
C LEU A 332 -2.03 5.78 25.84
N VAL A 333 -3.16 5.61 26.54
CA VAL A 333 -4.49 6.02 26.05
C VAL A 333 -5.01 7.20 26.85
N SER A 334 -5.45 8.27 26.18
CA SER A 334 -6.04 9.43 26.84
C SER A 334 -7.36 9.06 27.50
N MET A 335 -7.60 9.61 28.70
CA MET A 335 -8.87 9.48 29.42
C MET A 335 -9.85 10.61 29.13
N ASP A 336 -9.34 11.78 28.74
CA ASP A 336 -10.09 13.03 28.75
C ASP A 336 -9.98 13.77 27.40
N ASP A 337 -10.95 14.65 27.16
CA ASP A 337 -11.05 15.50 25.98
C ASP A 337 -10.49 16.90 26.27
N GLY A 338 -9.61 17.41 25.40
CA GLY A 338 -9.03 18.74 25.56
C GLY A 338 -7.75 18.95 24.77
N GLU A 339 -6.91 19.90 25.21
CA GLU A 339 -5.60 20.19 24.61
C GLU A 339 -4.48 19.68 25.52
N ALA A 340 -3.53 18.96 24.94
CA ALA A 340 -2.44 18.36 25.69
C ALA A 340 -1.54 19.41 26.35
N VAL A 341 -1.33 19.29 27.67
CA VAL A 341 -0.56 20.25 28.44
C VAL A 341 0.90 19.80 28.52
N ALA A 342 1.85 20.71 28.26
CA ALA A 342 3.29 20.41 28.30
C ALA A 342 3.74 19.76 29.61
N PHE A 343 3.19 20.20 30.75
CA PHE A 343 3.48 19.60 32.06
C PHE A 343 3.03 18.13 32.16
N SER A 344 1.88 17.76 31.58
CA SER A 344 1.43 16.37 31.54
C SER A 344 2.36 15.54 30.67
N ILE A 345 2.68 16.01 29.47
CA ILE A 345 3.56 15.31 28.52
C ILE A 345 4.93 15.06 29.15
N PHE A 346 5.49 16.03 29.87
CA PHE A 346 6.75 15.89 30.60
C PHE A 346 6.73 14.79 31.67
N ASN A 347 5.61 14.59 32.34
CA ASN A 347 5.48 13.51 33.33
C ASN A 347 5.23 12.16 32.65
N LEU A 348 4.51 12.16 31.52
CA LEU A 348 4.13 10.95 30.79
C LEU A 348 5.28 10.39 29.95
N GLN A 349 6.21 11.21 29.46
CA GLN A 349 7.40 10.75 28.72
C GLN A 349 8.33 9.85 29.57
N ALA A 350 8.22 9.89 30.90
CA ALA A 350 8.92 8.94 31.77
C ALA A 350 8.32 7.52 31.74
N ARG A 351 7.11 7.36 31.19
CA ARG A 351 6.37 6.10 31.08
C ARG A 351 6.40 5.52 29.67
N GLY A 352 6.95 6.22 28.69
CA GLY A 352 6.85 5.82 27.30
C GLY A 352 7.25 6.91 26.30
N VAL A 353 7.19 6.57 25.02
CA VAL A 353 7.46 7.50 23.92
C VAL A 353 6.15 8.19 23.53
N MET A 354 6.14 9.52 23.53
CA MET A 354 4.94 10.30 23.22
C MET A 354 4.74 10.46 21.70
N PHE A 355 3.50 10.46 21.25
CA PHE A 355 3.12 10.73 19.85
C PHE A 355 2.58 12.16 19.64
N ILE A 356 2.17 12.80 20.73
CA ILE A 356 1.57 14.14 20.72
C ILE A 356 2.55 15.20 21.22
N LYS A 357 2.40 16.43 20.73
CA LYS A 357 3.07 17.64 21.23
C LYS A 357 2.13 18.46 22.12
N PRO A 358 2.64 19.44 22.88
CA PRO A 358 1.78 20.38 23.61
C PRO A 358 0.79 21.07 22.66
N GLN A 359 -0.42 21.33 23.15
CA GLN A 359 -1.55 21.93 22.43
C GLN A 359 -2.21 21.05 21.37
N ASP A 360 -1.74 19.81 21.16
CA ASP A 360 -2.49 18.88 20.34
C ASP A 360 -3.85 18.58 20.97
N LYS A 361 -4.90 18.61 20.14
CA LYS A 361 -6.24 18.19 20.54
C LYS A 361 -6.25 16.68 20.76
N VAL A 362 -6.71 16.27 21.93
CA VAL A 362 -6.80 14.88 22.36
C VAL A 362 -8.22 14.59 22.85
N TYR A 363 -8.61 13.32 22.78
CA TYR A 363 -9.90 12.85 23.24
C TYR A 363 -9.80 11.49 23.92
N SER A 364 -10.80 11.15 24.73
CA SER A 364 -10.89 9.89 25.45
C SER A 364 -10.82 8.71 24.50
N GLY A 365 -9.90 7.77 24.76
CA GLY A 365 -9.65 6.61 23.89
C GLY A 365 -8.66 6.86 22.76
N MET A 366 -8.18 8.09 22.55
CA MET A 366 -7.07 8.38 21.65
C MET A 366 -5.76 7.84 22.22
N VAL A 367 -4.96 7.18 21.40
CA VAL A 367 -3.60 6.75 21.75
C VAL A 367 -2.65 7.93 21.59
N ILE A 368 -1.96 8.27 22.65
CA ILE A 368 -1.11 9.46 22.75
C ILE A 368 0.38 9.12 22.91
N GLY A 369 0.71 7.83 22.98
CA GLY A 369 2.09 7.35 23.06
C GLY A 369 2.19 5.83 23.19
N GLU A 370 3.43 5.35 23.14
CA GLU A 370 3.82 3.96 23.34
C GLU A 370 4.32 3.76 24.77
N SER A 371 3.74 2.81 25.50
CA SER A 371 4.15 2.47 26.87
C SER A 371 5.49 1.74 26.88
N ALA A 372 6.37 2.10 27.83
CA ALA A 372 7.62 1.38 28.06
C ALA A 372 7.43 -0.05 28.60
N ARG A 373 6.19 -0.44 28.94
CA ARG A 373 5.83 -1.76 29.47
C ARG A 373 4.68 -2.38 28.66
N PRO A 374 4.56 -3.72 28.66
CA PRO A 374 3.39 -4.38 28.12
C PRO A 374 2.11 -3.98 28.84
N GLY A 375 1.01 -3.92 28.08
CA GLY A 375 -0.32 -3.58 28.57
C GLY A 375 -0.64 -2.09 28.48
N ASP A 376 -1.88 -1.80 28.09
CA ASP A 376 -2.34 -0.43 27.89
C ASP A 376 -2.49 0.32 29.22
N LEU A 377 -2.16 1.61 29.19
CA LEU A 377 -2.25 2.49 30.34
C LEU A 377 -3.11 3.70 30.00
N ASP A 378 -4.23 3.84 30.72
CA ASP A 378 -5.06 5.02 30.66
C ASP A 378 -4.37 6.18 31.42
N VAL A 379 -4.17 7.31 30.75
CA VAL A 379 -3.44 8.47 31.25
C VAL A 379 -4.21 9.77 30.97
N ASN A 380 -3.97 10.79 31.79
CA ASN A 380 -4.59 12.11 31.62
C ASN A 380 -3.53 13.10 31.06
N PRO A 381 -3.66 13.54 29.79
CA PRO A 381 -2.74 14.51 29.18
C PRO A 381 -3.07 15.98 29.51
N LEU A 382 -4.13 16.26 30.26
CA LEU A 382 -4.64 17.61 30.57
C LEU A 382 -4.24 18.11 31.97
N LYS A 383 -3.60 17.26 32.78
CA LYS A 383 -3.23 17.59 34.15
C LYS A 383 -2.18 18.72 34.23
N GLY A 384 -2.64 19.93 34.56
CA GLY A 384 -1.75 21.07 34.83
C GLY A 384 -0.91 20.94 36.10
N LYS A 385 0.08 21.83 36.24
CA LYS A 385 0.90 21.97 37.46
C LYS A 385 -0.01 22.46 38.60
N GLN A 386 -0.06 21.72 39.71
CA GLN A 386 -0.75 22.20 40.91
C GLN A 386 0.05 23.36 41.51
N LEU A 387 -0.57 24.54 41.57
CA LEU A 387 -0.02 25.70 42.25
C LEU A 387 -0.08 25.44 43.77
N THR A 388 0.99 24.91 44.34
CA THR A 388 1.18 24.97 45.78
C THR A 388 1.64 26.38 46.12
N ASN A 389 0.95 27.06 47.05
CA ASN A 389 1.24 28.41 47.54
C ASN A 389 2.57 28.52 48.31
N MET A 390 3.61 27.79 47.90
CA MET A 390 4.93 27.83 48.48
C MET A 390 5.87 28.47 47.46
N ARG A 391 6.15 29.77 47.69
CA ARG A 391 7.21 30.52 47.02
C ARG A 391 8.52 29.75 47.18
N THR A 392 8.90 29.00 46.15
CA THR A 392 10.27 28.53 45.98
C THR A 392 10.92 29.51 45.02
N SER A 393 11.55 30.53 45.58
CA SER A 393 12.48 31.41 44.86
C SER A 393 13.71 30.59 44.50
N GLY A 394 13.71 29.99 43.30
CA GLY A 394 14.84 29.26 42.77
C GLY A 394 14.42 28.32 41.63
N ALA A 395 14.80 28.68 40.41
CA ALA A 395 14.63 27.97 39.14
C ALA A 395 13.18 27.58 38.78
N ASP A 396 12.58 28.32 37.86
CA ASP A 396 11.61 27.72 36.94
C ASP A 396 12.35 26.62 36.18
N ASP A 397 12.20 25.36 36.60
CA ASP A 397 12.68 24.21 35.83
C ASP A 397 12.04 24.27 34.45
N ALA A 398 12.80 24.72 33.46
CA ALA A 398 12.38 24.72 32.07
C ALA A 398 12.02 23.28 31.69
N ILE A 399 10.74 23.05 31.43
CA ILE A 399 10.20 21.74 31.06
C ILE A 399 10.89 21.29 29.76
N LYS A 400 11.78 20.29 29.86
CA LYS A 400 12.46 19.70 28.70
C LYS A 400 11.65 18.53 28.19
N LEU A 401 10.97 18.73 27.06
CA LEU A 401 10.23 17.68 26.36
C LEU A 401 11.14 16.96 25.39
N VAL A 402 11.03 15.63 25.36
CA VAL A 402 11.61 14.82 24.29
C VAL A 402 10.76 15.04 23.03
N THR A 403 11.39 15.14 21.86
CA THR A 403 10.68 15.25 20.58
C THR A 403 9.72 14.06 20.42
N PRO A 404 8.41 14.29 20.22
CA PRO A 404 7.46 13.20 20.00
C PRO A 404 7.81 12.41 18.75
N ARG A 405 7.51 11.10 18.75
CA ARG A 405 7.60 10.27 17.55
C ARG A 405 6.43 10.62 16.65
N ALA A 406 6.71 11.25 15.51
CA ALA A 406 5.70 11.53 14.51
C ALA A 406 5.14 10.22 13.96
N ILE A 407 3.81 10.14 13.89
CA ILE A 407 3.11 8.97 13.35
C ILE A 407 2.77 9.24 11.89
N THR A 408 3.42 8.49 10.99
CA THR A 408 3.06 8.41 9.57
C THR A 408 1.96 7.37 9.37
N LEU A 409 1.29 7.41 8.22
CA LEU A 409 0.23 6.44 7.87
C LEU A 409 0.75 5.00 7.93
N GLU A 410 1.88 4.73 7.28
CA GLU A 410 2.54 3.43 7.29
C GLU A 410 2.87 2.99 8.71
N SER A 411 3.56 3.84 9.49
CA SER A 411 3.90 3.50 10.88
C SER A 411 2.67 3.26 11.75
N ALA A 412 1.55 3.95 11.48
CA ALA A 412 0.30 3.76 12.21
C ALA A 412 -0.35 2.41 11.86
N MET A 413 -0.43 2.08 10.58
CA MET A 413 -0.99 0.83 10.07
C MET A 413 -0.24 -0.39 10.62
N GLU A 414 1.08 -0.31 10.66
CA GLU A 414 1.94 -1.33 11.21
C GLU A 414 1.84 -1.45 12.74
N TRP A 415 1.61 -0.33 13.43
CA TRP A 415 1.63 -0.27 14.90
C TRP A 415 0.32 -0.71 15.55
N ILE A 416 -0.84 -0.49 14.91
CA ILE A 416 -2.15 -0.75 15.54
C ILE A 416 -2.45 -2.24 15.78
N GLU A 417 -3.16 -2.51 16.86
CA GLU A 417 -3.66 -3.83 17.22
C GLU A 417 -5.16 -4.01 16.88
N ASP A 418 -5.68 -5.23 17.03
CA ASP A 418 -7.06 -5.58 16.62
C ASP A 418 -8.15 -4.73 17.31
N ASP A 419 -7.85 -4.14 18.46
CA ASP A 419 -8.76 -3.28 19.22
C ASP A 419 -8.55 -1.77 18.95
N GLU A 420 -7.76 -1.44 17.93
CA GLU A 420 -7.38 -0.08 17.54
C GLU A 420 -7.76 0.24 16.09
N LEU A 421 -7.75 1.54 15.79
CA LEU A 421 -8.01 2.12 14.47
C LEU A 421 -7.04 3.28 14.25
N VAL A 422 -6.62 3.47 13.00
CA VAL A 422 -5.98 4.69 12.54
C VAL A 422 -7.07 5.64 12.06
N GLU A 423 -7.12 6.85 12.62
CA GLU A 423 -7.96 7.95 12.15
C GLU A 423 -7.12 8.82 11.20
N ILE A 424 -7.59 8.97 9.96
CA ILE A 424 -6.85 9.61 8.88
C ILE A 424 -7.63 10.84 8.44
N THR A 425 -6.98 12.00 8.45
CA THR A 425 -7.54 13.28 7.99
C THR A 425 -6.53 14.01 7.11
N PRO A 426 -6.96 15.04 6.34
CA PRO A 426 -6.07 15.78 5.44
C PRO A 426 -4.86 16.41 6.14
N GLU A 427 -4.97 16.73 7.43
CA GLU A 427 -3.92 17.40 8.20
C GLU A 427 -3.25 16.48 9.22
N SER A 428 -3.95 15.46 9.70
CA SER A 428 -3.55 14.70 10.88
C SER A 428 -3.73 13.19 10.70
N ILE A 429 -2.85 12.42 11.34
CA ILE A 429 -2.97 10.96 11.48
C ILE A 429 -2.95 10.67 12.98
N ARG A 430 -4.01 10.04 13.47
CA ARG A 430 -4.18 9.72 14.89
C ARG A 430 -4.43 8.24 15.05
N ILE A 431 -4.11 7.70 16.22
CA ILE A 431 -4.42 6.33 16.58
C ILE A 431 -5.42 6.36 17.74
N ARG A 432 -6.41 5.49 17.72
CA ARG A 432 -7.41 5.38 18.78
C ARG A 432 -7.81 3.95 19.03
N LYS A 433 -8.40 3.70 20.19
CA LYS A 433 -9.10 2.45 20.46
C LYS A 433 -10.44 2.40 19.70
N LYS A 434 -10.86 1.21 19.29
CA LYS A 434 -12.19 0.95 18.69
C LYS A 434 -13.29 1.41 19.64
N SER A 435 -13.20 1.00 20.91
CA SER A 435 -14.05 1.50 21.99
C SER A 435 -13.34 2.61 22.75
N LEU A 436 -13.92 3.80 22.77
CA LEU A 436 -13.34 4.96 23.45
C LEU A 436 -13.46 4.84 24.98
N ASP A 437 -14.60 4.32 25.46
CA ASP A 437 -14.90 4.19 26.88
C ASP A 437 -13.96 3.18 27.57
N PRO A 438 -13.16 3.60 28.57
CA PRO A 438 -12.28 2.71 29.34
C PRO A 438 -13.01 1.54 30.03
N VAL A 439 -14.26 1.73 30.46
CA VAL A 439 -15.06 0.71 31.14
C VAL A 439 -15.46 -0.38 30.15
N VAL A 440 -15.91 0.02 28.96
CA VAL A 440 -16.27 -0.92 27.88
C VAL A 440 -15.04 -1.68 27.41
N ARG A 441 -13.89 -1.01 27.24
CA ARG A 441 -12.61 -1.67 26.91
C ARG A 441 -12.23 -2.76 27.91
N LYS A 442 -12.29 -2.46 29.21
CA LYS A 442 -12.01 -3.45 30.27
C LYS A 442 -12.97 -4.63 30.24
N ARG A 443 -14.25 -4.40 29.92
CA ARG A 443 -15.25 -5.47 29.77
C ARG A 443 -14.89 -6.38 28.59
N LEU A 444 -14.65 -5.79 27.41
CA LEU A 444 -14.28 -6.52 26.19
C LEU A 444 -12.99 -7.33 26.37
N ALA A 445 -11.98 -6.77 27.03
CA ALA A 445 -10.73 -7.47 27.34
C ALA A 445 -10.95 -8.69 28.25
N ARG A 446 -11.85 -8.57 29.25
CA ARG A 446 -12.22 -9.69 30.12
C ARG A 446 -12.97 -10.78 29.34
N ASP A 447 -13.91 -10.39 28.48
CA ASP A 447 -14.71 -11.33 27.70
C ASP A 447 -13.84 -12.09 26.69
N LYS A 448 -12.88 -11.42 26.01
CA LYS A 448 -11.89 -12.05 25.12
C LYS A 448 -10.99 -13.05 25.83
N LYS A 449 -10.67 -12.82 27.12
CA LYS A 449 -9.89 -13.74 27.95
C LYS A 449 -10.69 -14.98 28.36
N ASN A 450 -12.01 -14.88 28.44
CA ASN A 450 -12.89 -16.00 28.78
C ASN A 450 -13.30 -16.83 27.55
N SER A 451 -13.17 -16.28 26.33
CA SER A 451 -13.50 -16.96 25.07
C SER A 451 -12.33 -17.67 24.39
N LYS A 452 -11.09 -17.37 24.81
CA LYS A 452 -9.89 -18.13 24.47
C LYS A 452 -9.68 -19.23 25.50
#